data_AF-A0A8T1VI25-F1
#
_entry.id   AF-A0A8T1VI25-F1
#
_cell.length_a   1.000
_cell.length_b   1.000
_cell.length_c   1.000
_cell.angle_alpha   90.00
_cell.angle_beta   90.00
_cell.angle_gamma   90.00
#
_symmetry.space_group_name_H-M   'P 1'
#
loop_
_entity.id
_entity.type
_entity.pdbx_description
1 polymer ?
#
loop_
_entity_poly.entity_id
_entity_poly.type
_entity_poly.pdbx_seq_one_letter_code
_entity_poly.pdbx_strand_id
1 'polypeptide(L)'
;MVIAEATEEEEEEEDEGEESQDEEVQEQVQVQDREMQRWKTREQLEKEQLLSSPVEKAVFSVQESYADKWPPQDVVDAFDLMLDPRKADLFAVMEPGELREMWLKKQLRMMRAAARR
;
A
#
# COMPACT_ATOMS: atom_id res chain seq x y z
N MET A 1 -1.15 -49.78 54.27
CA MET A 1 -0.39 -48.91 55.20
C MET A 1 1.05 -49.41 55.27
N VAL A 2 1.91 -48.86 54.42
CA VAL A 2 3.37 -48.73 54.62
C VAL A 2 3.71 -47.37 54.01
N ILE A 3 4.65 -46.62 54.60
CA ILE A 3 5.12 -45.31 54.14
C ILE A 3 6.64 -45.34 54.22
N ALA A 4 7.32 -44.85 53.18
CA ALA A 4 8.73 -44.43 53.22
C ALA A 4 9.02 -43.52 52.01
N GLU A 5 9.76 -42.44 52.23
CA GLU A 5 10.25 -41.48 51.24
C GLU A 5 11.79 -41.42 51.30
N ALA A 6 12.44 -41.22 50.14
CA ALA A 6 13.81 -40.71 49.89
C ALA A 6 14.00 -40.74 48.35
N THR A 7 14.52 -39.76 47.59
CA THR A 7 15.45 -38.62 47.81
C THR A 7 16.92 -39.04 48.01
N GLU A 8 17.93 -38.31 47.52
CA GLU A 8 17.94 -37.14 46.61
C GLU A 8 17.84 -37.62 45.12
N GLU A 9 18.58 -37.31 44.04
CA GLU A 9 19.73 -36.44 43.61
C GLU A 9 19.43 -36.10 42.12
N GLU A 10 19.22 -34.84 41.69
CA GLU A 10 20.15 -33.86 41.06
C GLU A 10 20.92 -34.28 39.78
N GLU A 11 20.50 -33.77 38.61
CA GLU A 11 21.37 -33.39 37.48
C GLU A 11 20.86 -32.05 36.89
N GLU A 12 21.78 -31.15 36.54
CA GLU A 12 21.53 -29.80 35.99
C GLU A 12 21.69 -29.84 34.46
N GLU A 13 20.76 -29.23 33.70
CA GLU A 13 21.05 -28.80 32.32
C GLU A 13 20.69 -27.32 32.16
N GLU A 14 21.72 -26.49 32.02
CA GLU A 14 21.62 -25.09 31.60
C GLU A 14 21.42 -25.06 30.07
N ASP A 15 20.29 -24.53 29.60
CA ASP A 15 20.05 -24.26 28.17
C ASP A 15 20.04 -22.75 27.90
N GLU A 16 21.24 -22.15 27.88
CA GLU A 16 21.45 -20.79 27.40
C GLU A 16 21.46 -20.77 25.85
N GLY A 17 20.48 -20.13 25.19
CA GLY A 17 20.77 -19.58 23.84
C GLY A 17 19.69 -19.44 22.76
N GLU A 18 18.40 -19.19 23.04
CA GLU A 18 17.42 -18.83 21.97
C GLU A 18 16.78 -17.41 22.08
N GLU A 19 17.42 -16.44 22.75
CA GLU A 19 16.96 -15.02 22.71
C GLU A 19 17.57 -14.16 21.58
N SER A 20 18.42 -14.72 20.70
CA SER A 20 19.24 -13.92 19.77
C SER A 20 18.73 -13.78 18.33
N GLN A 21 17.64 -14.46 17.93
CA GLN A 21 17.20 -14.49 16.51
C GLN A 21 15.90 -13.73 16.23
N ASP A 22 15.01 -13.56 17.22
CA ASP A 22 13.73 -12.85 17.02
C ASP A 22 13.87 -11.32 16.91
N GLU A 23 14.91 -10.72 17.47
CA GLU A 23 15.15 -9.27 17.33
C GLU A 23 15.68 -8.92 15.93
N GLU A 24 16.65 -9.66 15.38
CA GLU A 24 17.21 -9.39 14.04
C GLU A 24 16.15 -9.54 12.93
N VAL A 25 15.20 -10.47 13.07
CA VAL A 25 14.08 -10.64 12.12
C VAL A 25 13.09 -9.48 12.26
N GLN A 26 12.77 -9.04 13.48
CA GLN A 26 11.89 -7.89 13.70
C GLN A 26 12.49 -6.57 13.23
N GLU A 27 13.80 -6.36 13.36
CA GLU A 27 14.46 -5.16 12.82
C GLU A 27 14.51 -5.19 11.29
N GLN A 28 14.83 -6.33 10.67
CA GLN A 28 14.85 -6.45 9.20
C GLN A 28 13.48 -6.20 8.56
N VAL A 29 12.39 -6.66 9.17
CA VAL A 29 11.03 -6.36 8.72
C VAL A 29 10.73 -4.85 8.86
N GLN A 30 11.08 -4.22 9.99
CA GLN A 30 10.89 -2.78 10.20
C GLN A 30 11.73 -1.90 9.27
N VAL A 31 12.92 -2.36 8.86
CA VAL A 31 13.77 -1.63 7.90
C VAL A 31 13.17 -1.65 6.50
N GLN A 32 12.64 -2.79 6.02
CA GLN A 32 11.97 -2.83 4.71
C GLN A 32 10.70 -1.97 4.69
N ASP A 33 9.90 -1.98 5.76
CA ASP A 33 8.71 -1.13 5.89
C ASP A 33 9.07 0.38 5.89
N ARG A 34 10.21 0.75 6.52
CA ARG A 34 10.75 2.12 6.48
C ARG A 34 11.19 2.56 5.09
N GLU A 35 11.84 1.71 4.31
CA GLU A 35 12.22 2.08 2.93
C GLU A 35 11.01 2.20 2.00
N MET A 36 9.96 1.40 2.22
CA MET A 36 8.71 1.44 1.45
C MET A 36 7.94 2.76 1.61
N GLN A 37 8.14 3.51 2.70
CA GLN A 37 7.37 4.72 3.01
C GLN A 37 7.93 6.05 2.48
N ARG A 38 9.09 6.10 1.80
CA ARG A 38 9.58 7.37 1.20
C ARG A 38 9.01 7.63 -0.20
N TRP A 39 7.68 7.58 -0.34
CA TRP A 39 6.98 8.12 -1.49
C TRP A 39 7.26 9.62 -1.63
N LYS A 40 7.46 10.08 -2.86
CA LYS A 40 7.81 11.49 -3.13
C LYS A 40 6.58 12.38 -2.99
N THR A 41 6.74 13.54 -2.37
CA THR A 41 5.65 14.53 -2.30
C THR A 41 5.37 15.11 -3.69
N ARG A 42 4.17 15.64 -3.88
CA ARG A 42 3.77 16.31 -5.12
C ARG A 42 4.77 17.36 -5.58
N GLU A 43 5.24 18.22 -4.66
CA GLU A 43 6.24 19.26 -4.95
C GLU A 43 7.58 18.68 -5.43
N GLN A 44 8.00 17.54 -4.87
CA GLN A 44 9.23 16.86 -5.29
C GLN A 44 9.09 16.31 -6.71
N LEU A 45 7.95 15.70 -7.04
CA LEU A 45 7.67 15.16 -8.37
C LEU A 45 7.46 16.26 -9.43
N GLU A 46 6.81 17.38 -9.09
CA GLU A 46 6.70 18.55 -9.96
C GLU A 46 8.10 19.20 -10.21
N LYS A 47 8.95 19.29 -9.17
CA LYS A 47 10.34 19.78 -9.29
C LYS A 47 11.24 18.87 -10.14
N GLU A 48 11.06 17.55 -10.04
CA GLU A 48 11.76 16.56 -10.87
C GLU A 48 11.16 16.40 -12.27
N GLN A 49 10.10 17.16 -12.62
CA GLN A 49 9.36 17.07 -13.88
C GLN A 49 8.67 15.71 -14.13
N LEU A 50 8.51 14.89 -13.08
CA LEU A 50 7.77 13.62 -13.14
C LEU A 50 6.24 13.81 -13.16
N LEU A 51 5.77 15.02 -12.87
CA LEU A 51 4.39 15.48 -13.11
C LEU A 51 4.40 16.58 -14.18
N SER A 52 4.88 16.27 -15.38
CA SER A 52 4.93 17.22 -16.50
C SER A 52 3.58 17.31 -17.23
N SER A 53 3.02 16.16 -17.57
CA SER A 53 1.86 15.96 -18.43
C SER A 53 0.53 15.87 -17.64
N PRO A 54 -0.62 16.04 -18.30
CA PRO A 54 -1.93 15.80 -17.68
C PRO A 54 -2.09 14.36 -17.18
N VAL A 55 -1.58 13.37 -17.93
CA VAL A 55 -1.65 11.94 -17.59
C VAL A 55 -0.92 11.65 -16.29
N GLU A 56 0.34 12.08 -16.15
CA GLU A 56 1.12 11.90 -14.91
C GLU A 56 0.44 12.58 -13.71
N LYS A 57 -0.01 13.84 -13.89
CA LYS A 57 -0.74 14.60 -12.85
C LYS A 57 -2.03 13.92 -12.42
N ALA A 58 -2.77 13.32 -13.36
CA ALA A 58 -4.01 12.63 -13.09
C ALA A 58 -3.78 11.27 -12.42
N VAL A 59 -2.81 10.47 -12.87
CA VAL A 59 -2.40 9.20 -12.23
C VAL A 59 -1.96 9.43 -10.78
N PHE A 60 -1.06 10.41 -10.55
CA PHE A 60 -0.66 10.77 -9.19
C PHE A 60 -1.84 11.27 -8.34
N SER A 61 -2.72 12.11 -8.91
CA SER A 61 -3.92 12.58 -8.20
C SER A 61 -4.90 11.45 -7.88
N VAL A 62 -4.97 10.37 -8.68
CA VAL A 62 -5.74 9.16 -8.37
C VAL A 62 -5.10 8.40 -7.20
N GLN A 63 -3.77 8.21 -7.22
CA GLN A 63 -3.02 7.57 -6.14
C GLN A 63 -3.22 8.33 -4.82
N GLU A 64 -2.90 9.62 -4.79
CA GLU A 64 -3.03 10.53 -3.64
C GLU A 64 -4.47 10.62 -3.09
N SER A 65 -5.48 10.58 -3.97
CA SER A 65 -6.89 10.72 -3.55
C SER A 65 -7.52 9.40 -3.08
N TYR A 66 -7.18 8.26 -3.69
CA TYR A 66 -8.02 7.05 -3.65
C TYR A 66 -7.31 5.74 -3.30
N ALA A 67 -5.97 5.65 -3.35
CA ALA A 67 -5.26 4.37 -3.15
C ALA A 67 -5.63 3.67 -1.83
N ASP A 68 -5.68 4.40 -0.72
CA ASP A 68 -5.99 3.86 0.61
C ASP A 68 -7.48 3.62 0.86
N LYS A 69 -8.36 4.04 -0.06
CA LYS A 69 -9.82 4.17 0.16
C LYS A 69 -10.66 3.29 -0.75
N TRP A 70 -10.11 2.88 -1.90
CA TRP A 70 -10.82 2.14 -2.94
C TRP A 70 -10.23 0.74 -3.12
N PRO A 71 -11.00 -0.25 -3.61
CA PRO A 71 -10.45 -1.57 -3.94
C PRO A 71 -9.29 -1.44 -4.94
N PRO A 72 -8.17 -2.19 -4.80
CA PRO A 72 -7.02 -2.05 -5.70
C PRO A 72 -7.36 -2.17 -7.19
N GLN A 73 -8.34 -3.01 -7.56
CA GLN A 73 -8.83 -3.12 -8.95
C GLN A 73 -9.52 -1.83 -9.44
N ASP A 74 -10.22 -1.09 -8.58
CA ASP A 74 -10.83 0.20 -8.96
C ASP A 74 -9.74 1.28 -9.13
N VAL A 75 -8.61 1.17 -8.42
CA VAL A 75 -7.46 2.07 -8.55
C VAL A 75 -6.65 1.76 -9.82
N VAL A 76 -6.40 0.49 -10.12
CA VAL A 76 -5.72 0.06 -11.36
C VAL A 76 -6.54 0.45 -12.61
N ASP A 77 -7.84 0.13 -12.64
CA ASP A 77 -8.70 0.54 -13.75
C ASP A 77 -8.80 2.09 -13.86
N ALA A 78 -8.59 2.83 -12.77
CA ALA A 78 -8.52 4.29 -12.79
C ALA A 78 -7.19 4.81 -13.35
N PHE A 79 -6.07 4.13 -13.14
CA PHE A 79 -4.82 4.44 -13.83
C PHE A 79 -4.94 4.22 -15.35
N ASP A 80 -5.47 3.07 -15.77
CA ASP A 80 -5.76 2.78 -17.19
C ASP A 80 -6.69 3.83 -17.81
N LEU A 81 -7.67 4.33 -17.05
CA LEU A 81 -8.56 5.40 -17.49
C LEU A 81 -7.82 6.74 -17.72
N MET A 82 -6.80 7.04 -16.92
CA MET A 82 -6.01 8.28 -17.05
C MET A 82 -5.00 8.23 -18.21
N LEU A 83 -4.75 7.05 -18.81
CA LEU A 83 -3.94 6.95 -20.03
C LEU A 83 -4.61 7.58 -21.26
N ASP A 84 -5.93 7.87 -21.21
CA ASP A 84 -6.61 8.77 -22.16
C ASP A 84 -6.37 10.23 -21.75
N PRO A 85 -5.59 11.02 -22.51
CA PRO A 85 -5.23 12.38 -22.11
C PRO A 85 -6.45 13.29 -21.92
N ARG A 86 -7.54 13.08 -22.69
CA ARG A 86 -8.76 13.90 -22.57
C ARG A 86 -9.51 13.61 -21.27
N LYS A 87 -9.38 12.40 -20.74
CA LYS A 87 -9.94 12.02 -19.45
C LYS A 87 -9.06 12.49 -18.31
N ALA A 88 -7.73 12.44 -18.47
CA ALA A 88 -6.77 13.03 -17.54
C ALA A 88 -6.98 14.55 -17.40
N ASP A 89 -7.09 15.28 -18.51
CA ASP A 89 -7.41 16.72 -18.53
C ASP A 89 -8.73 17.01 -17.79
N LEU A 90 -9.80 16.30 -18.14
CA LEU A 90 -11.13 16.49 -17.52
C LEU A 90 -11.12 16.15 -16.02
N PHE A 91 -10.38 15.12 -15.60
CA PHE A 91 -10.22 14.74 -14.20
C PHE A 91 -9.40 15.77 -13.41
N ALA A 92 -8.34 16.32 -14.01
CA ALA A 92 -7.48 17.31 -13.38
C ALA A 92 -8.19 18.66 -13.13
N VAL A 93 -9.11 19.09 -14.01
CA VAL A 93 -9.86 20.35 -13.85
C VAL A 93 -11.07 20.27 -12.92
N MET A 94 -11.57 19.07 -12.60
CA MET A 94 -12.61 18.90 -11.56
C MET A 94 -11.96 18.96 -10.18
N GLU A 95 -12.54 19.73 -9.25
CA GLU A 95 -12.05 19.78 -7.86
C GLU A 95 -12.13 18.39 -7.16
N PRO A 96 -11.24 18.09 -6.19
CA PRO A 96 -11.34 16.88 -5.38
C PRO A 96 -12.64 16.86 -4.59
N GLY A 97 -13.48 15.84 -4.79
CA GLY A 97 -14.76 15.70 -4.09
C GLY A 97 -15.72 14.74 -4.77
N GLU A 98 -16.97 14.73 -4.29
CA GLU A 98 -18.01 13.78 -4.68
C GLU A 98 -18.27 13.76 -6.21
N LEU A 99 -18.25 14.92 -6.87
CA LEU A 99 -18.47 15.02 -8.32
C LEU A 99 -17.36 14.29 -9.13
N ARG A 100 -16.10 14.52 -8.77
CA ARG A 100 -14.93 13.86 -9.40
C ARG A 100 -14.99 12.34 -9.17
N GLU A 101 -15.35 11.93 -7.96
CA GLU A 101 -15.53 10.52 -7.59
C GLU A 101 -16.70 9.84 -8.33
N MET A 102 -17.87 10.49 -8.41
CA MET A 102 -19.03 9.98 -9.16
C MET A 102 -18.72 9.85 -10.66
N TRP A 103 -18.02 10.83 -11.24
CA TRP A 103 -17.56 10.75 -12.62
C TRP A 103 -16.62 9.57 -12.84
N LEU A 104 -15.64 9.39 -11.95
CA LEU A 104 -14.65 8.32 -12.04
C LEU A 104 -15.32 6.94 -11.92
N LYS A 105 -16.16 6.73 -10.89
CA LYS A 105 -16.96 5.49 -10.71
C LYS A 105 -17.90 5.20 -11.89
N LYS A 106 -18.41 6.24 -12.57
CA LYS A 106 -19.20 6.08 -13.81
C LYS A 106 -18.32 5.64 -14.99
N GLN A 107 -17.13 6.20 -15.16
CA GLN A 107 -16.18 5.81 -16.21
C GLN A 107 -15.71 4.35 -16.06
N LEU A 108 -15.31 3.92 -14.85
CA LEU A 108 -14.89 2.53 -14.60
C LEU A 108 -15.99 1.53 -14.96
N ARG A 109 -17.24 1.84 -14.57
CA ARG A 109 -18.41 1.02 -14.92
C ARG A 109 -18.63 0.92 -16.44
N MET A 110 -18.41 2.02 -17.18
CA MET A 110 -18.51 2.03 -18.63
C MET A 110 -17.37 1.24 -19.30
N MET A 111 -16.14 1.35 -18.80
CA MET A 111 -14.99 0.58 -19.28
C MET A 111 -15.22 -0.93 -19.11
N ARG A 112 -15.58 -1.37 -17.89
CA ARG A 112 -15.91 -2.77 -17.57
C ARG A 112 -17.10 -3.32 -18.35
N ALA A 113 -18.03 -2.46 -18.79
CA ALA A 113 -19.16 -2.84 -19.64
C ALA A 113 -18.79 -2.90 -21.13
N ALA A 114 -17.74 -2.20 -21.57
CA ALA A 114 -17.19 -2.29 -22.92
C ALA A 114 -16.31 -3.53 -23.09
N ALA A 115 -15.46 -3.85 -22.10
CA ALA A 115 -14.58 -5.02 -22.09
C ALA A 115 -15.29 -6.40 -21.97
N ARG A 116 -16.63 -6.41 -22.02
CA ARG A 116 -17.49 -7.61 -21.98
C ARG A 116 -18.30 -7.80 -23.28
N ARG A 117 -17.86 -7.18 -24.38
CA ARG A 117 -18.50 -7.19 -25.70
C ARG A 117 -17.52 -7.65 -26.77
#